data_AF-A0A1I5Y821-F1
#
_entry.id   AF-A0A1I5Y821-F1
#
_cell.length_a   1.000
_cell.length_b   1.000
_cell.length_c   1.000
_cell.angle_alpha   90.00
_cell.angle_beta   90.00
_cell.angle_gamma   90.00
#
_symmetry.space_group_name_H-M   'P 1'
#
loop_
_entity.id
_entity.type
_entity.pdbx_description
1 polymer ?
#
loop_
_entity_poly.entity_id
_entity_poly.type
_entity_poly.pdbx_seq_one_letter_code
_entity_poly.pdbx_strand_id
1 'polypeptide(L)'
;MSDSDKANFEEYIKIAKENGISVSYTANASFNRSIDEYVCKKNEICDILKYLESVGVDSIIVANPLLVEMVEEYTNLKIKISTIQGINRPSAIKF
;
A
#
# COMPACT_ATOMS: atom_id res chain seq x y z
N MET A 1 -3.08 -1.95 -14.35
CA MET A 1 -2.12 -3.07 -14.45
C MET A 1 -2.68 -4.01 -15.49
N SER A 2 -1.91 -4.35 -16.54
CA SER A 2 -2.39 -5.33 -17.51
C SER A 2 -2.50 -6.72 -16.87
N ASP A 3 -3.22 -7.65 -17.49
CA ASP A 3 -3.32 -9.02 -16.97
C ASP A 3 -1.96 -9.71 -16.96
N SER A 4 -1.08 -9.39 -17.93
CA SER A 4 0.29 -9.89 -17.95
C SER A 4 1.13 -9.35 -16.79
N ASP A 5 0.95 -8.08 -16.43
CA ASP A 5 1.65 -7.49 -15.28
C ASP A 5 1.18 -8.11 -13.96
N LYS A 6 -0.12 -8.44 -13.84
CA LYS A 6 -0.68 -9.17 -12.69
C LYS A 6 -0.09 -10.56 -12.54
N ALA A 7 -0.07 -11.34 -13.63
CA ALA A 7 0.50 -12.68 -13.61
C ALA A 7 1.98 -12.67 -13.19
N ASN A 8 2.77 -11.77 -13.79
CA ASN A 8 4.18 -11.61 -13.42
C ASN A 8 4.33 -11.21 -11.95
N PHE A 9 3.53 -10.25 -11.47
CA PHE A 9 3.56 -9.80 -10.09
C PHE A 9 3.29 -10.94 -9.11
N GLU A 10 2.22 -11.70 -9.33
CA GLU A 10 1.86 -12.86 -8.50
C GLU A 10 2.95 -13.93 -8.50
N GLU A 11 3.58 -14.19 -9.64
CA GLU A 11 4.72 -15.11 -9.74
C GLU A 11 5.94 -14.62 -8.94
N TYR A 12 6.26 -13.32 -8.98
CA TYR A 12 7.33 -12.76 -8.14
C TYR A 12 7.02 -12.92 -6.65
N ILE A 13 5.79 -12.64 -6.21
CA ILE A 13 5.40 -12.80 -4.81
C ILE A 13 5.50 -14.27 -4.39
N LYS A 14 5.04 -15.19 -5.25
CA LYS A 14 5.14 -16.63 -5.01
C LYS A 14 6.58 -17.07 -4.81
N ILE A 15 7.48 -16.71 -5.74
CA ILE A 15 8.91 -17.06 -5.66
C ILE A 15 9.53 -16.48 -4.39
N ALA A 16 9.25 -15.22 -4.05
CA ALA A 16 9.76 -14.59 -2.84
C ALA A 16 9.31 -15.36 -1.58
N LYS A 17 8.03 -15.72 -1.51
CA LYS A 17 7.45 -16.46 -0.39
C LYS A 17 8.02 -17.87 -0.24
N GLU A 18 8.20 -18.59 -1.35
CA GLU A 18 8.83 -19.92 -1.38
C GLU A 18 10.28 -19.89 -0.87
N ASN A 19 10.95 -18.73 -0.99
CA ASN A 19 12.31 -18.51 -0.50
C ASN A 19 12.38 -17.79 0.86
N GLY A 20 11.24 -17.60 1.54
CA GLY A 20 11.19 -16.93 2.85
C GLY A 20 11.53 -15.44 2.82
N ILE A 21 11.40 -14.78 1.66
CA ILE A 21 11.68 -13.35 1.48
C ILE A 21 10.39 -12.57 1.68
N SER A 22 10.38 -11.61 2.62
CA SER A 22 9.24 -10.71 2.80
C SER A 22 9.18 -9.63 1.73
N VAL A 23 7.99 -9.39 1.19
CA VAL A 23 7.74 -8.39 0.14
C VAL A 23 7.04 -7.16 0.70
N SER A 24 7.58 -5.99 0.39
CA SER A 24 6.97 -4.70 0.71
C SER A 24 6.51 -4.01 -0.56
N TYR A 25 5.24 -3.64 -0.65
CA TYR A 25 4.72 -2.88 -1.79
C TYR A 25 4.75 -1.37 -1.49
N THR A 26 5.25 -0.57 -2.43
CA THR A 26 5.34 0.88 -2.26
C THR A 26 4.17 1.58 -2.94
N ALA A 27 3.33 2.25 -2.15
CA ALA A 27 2.19 3.04 -2.61
C ALA A 27 2.46 4.54 -2.45
N ASN A 28 3.47 5.05 -3.16
CA ASN A 28 3.90 6.46 -3.12
C ASN A 28 3.22 7.33 -4.21
N ALA A 29 2.02 6.99 -4.66
CA ALA A 29 1.33 7.81 -5.65
C ALA A 29 1.00 9.19 -5.07
N SER A 30 1.40 10.25 -5.78
CA SER A 30 1.07 11.63 -5.42
C SER A 30 -0.45 11.82 -5.44
N PHE A 31 -1.04 12.04 -4.26
CA PHE A 31 -2.47 12.31 -4.11
C PHE A 31 -2.76 13.80 -4.35
N ASN A 32 -2.80 14.20 -5.63
CA ASN A 32 -3.24 15.54 -6.05
C ASN A 32 -4.71 15.47 -6.50
N ARG A 33 -5.62 15.15 -5.59
CA ARG A 33 -7.04 14.97 -5.90
C ARG A 33 -7.93 15.67 -4.87
N SER A 34 -9.10 16.13 -5.31
CA SER A 34 -10.10 16.70 -4.40
C SER A 34 -10.66 15.63 -3.45
N ILE A 35 -11.30 16.06 -2.35
CA ILE A 35 -11.99 15.16 -1.42
C ILE A 35 -13.06 14.33 -2.15
N ASP A 36 -13.78 14.93 -3.09
CA ASP A 36 -14.83 14.25 -3.86
C ASP A 36 -14.27 13.11 -4.72
N GLU A 37 -13.13 13.35 -5.39
CA GLU A 37 -12.46 12.31 -6.16
C GLU A 37 -11.95 11.16 -5.28
N TYR A 38 -11.53 11.46 -4.06
CA TYR A 38 -11.13 10.45 -3.09
C TYR A 38 -12.31 9.57 -2.68
N VAL A 39 -13.46 10.17 -2.34
CA VAL A 39 -14.67 9.42 -1.97
C VAL A 39 -15.10 8.49 -3.11
N CYS A 40 -15.06 8.97 -4.36
CA CYS A 40 -15.39 8.15 -5.53
C CYS A 40 -14.43 6.98 -5.75
N LYS A 41 -13.15 7.13 -5.37
CA LYS A 41 -12.10 6.11 -5.58
C LYS A 41 -11.81 5.26 -4.35
N LYS A 42 -12.45 5.53 -3.20
CA LYS A 42 -12.22 4.79 -1.95
C LYS A 42 -12.34 3.27 -2.16
N ASN A 43 -13.42 2.81 -2.79
CA ASN A 43 -13.64 1.38 -3.02
C ASN A 43 -12.56 0.77 -3.92
N GLU A 44 -12.17 1.45 -4.99
CA GLU A 44 -11.11 1.00 -5.90
C GLU A 44 -9.77 0.85 -5.16
N ILE A 45 -9.44 1.78 -4.26
CA ILE A 45 -8.24 1.71 -3.43
C ILE A 45 -8.33 0.53 -2.46
N CYS A 46 -9.45 0.37 -1.77
CA CYS A 46 -9.67 -0.78 -0.87
C CYS A 46 -9.53 -2.12 -1.59
N ASP A 47 -10.06 -2.24 -2.80
CA ASP A 47 -9.96 -3.46 -3.61
C ASP A 47 -8.51 -3.76 -3.99
N ILE A 48 -7.72 -2.74 -4.33
CA ILE A 48 -6.28 -2.88 -4.59
C ILE A 48 -5.55 -3.32 -3.32
N LEU A 49 -5.83 -2.71 -2.16
CA LEU A 49 -5.18 -3.07 -0.89
C LEU A 49 -5.47 -4.53 -0.51
N LYS A 50 -6.73 -4.95 -0.64
CA LYS A 50 -7.13 -6.35 -0.41
C LYS A 50 -6.50 -7.31 -1.41
N TYR A 51 -6.38 -6.90 -2.68
CA TYR A 51 -5.67 -7.68 -3.68
C TYR A 51 -4.21 -7.89 -3.28
N LEU A 52 -3.49 -6.83 -2.90
CA LEU A 52 -2.10 -6.91 -2.46
C LEU A 52 -1.93 -7.86 -1.25
N GLU A 53 -2.81 -7.76 -0.27
CA GLU A 53 -2.83 -8.70 0.87
C GLU A 53 -3.07 -10.14 0.40
N SER A 54 -4.07 -10.34 -0.48
CA SER A 54 -4.46 -11.68 -0.94
C SER A 54 -3.36 -12.42 -1.70
N VAL A 55 -2.52 -11.70 -2.46
CA VAL A 55 -1.41 -12.32 -3.20
C VAL A 55 -0.19 -12.58 -2.32
N GLY A 56 -0.17 -12.06 -1.09
CA GLY A 56 0.88 -12.34 -0.09
C GLY A 56 1.91 -11.23 0.09
N VAL A 57 1.57 -9.97 -0.20
CA VAL A 57 2.40 -8.83 0.25
C VAL A 57 2.40 -8.77 1.78
N ASP A 58 3.56 -8.57 2.40
CA ASP A 58 3.68 -8.54 3.87
C ASP A 58 3.48 -7.14 4.46
N SER A 59 3.89 -6.12 3.71
CA SER A 59 3.83 -4.74 4.19
C SER A 59 3.62 -3.75 3.05
N ILE A 60 3.01 -2.61 3.38
CA ILE A 60 2.83 -1.49 2.47
C ILE A 60 3.60 -0.27 2.95
N ILE A 61 4.30 0.38 2.03
CA ILE A 61 5.07 1.60 2.26
C ILE A 61 4.22 2.77 1.75
N VAL A 62 3.81 3.65 2.66
CA VAL A 62 2.88 4.76 2.38
C VAL A 62 3.41 6.08 2.91
N ALA A 63 3.12 7.18 2.20
CA ALA A 63 3.46 8.54 2.65
C ALA A 63 2.22 9.35 3.08
N ASN A 64 1.02 8.94 2.66
CA ASN A 64 -0.22 9.67 2.89
C ASN A 64 -0.94 9.14 4.14
N PRO A 65 -1.19 9.97 5.17
CA PRO A 65 -1.94 9.58 6.37
C PRO A 65 -3.31 8.96 6.09
N LEU A 66 -4.06 9.47 5.11
CA LEU A 66 -5.38 8.89 4.79
C LEU A 66 -5.27 7.45 4.27
N LEU A 67 -4.19 7.14 3.54
CA LEU A 67 -3.95 5.78 3.06
C LEU A 67 -3.50 4.87 4.22
N VAL A 68 -2.83 5.40 5.24
CA VAL A 68 -2.53 4.65 6.47
C VAL A 68 -3.84 4.18 7.11
N GLU A 69 -4.79 5.09 7.33
CA GLU A 69 -6.09 4.75 7.93
C GLU A 69 -6.84 3.68 7.13
N MET A 70 -6.84 3.78 5.80
CA MET A 70 -7.48 2.77 4.95
C MET A 70 -6.79 1.40 5.03
N VAL A 71 -5.46 1.36 5.10
CA VAL A 71 -4.74 0.09 5.22
C VAL A 71 -5.09 -0.57 6.55
N GLU A 72 -5.15 0.20 7.65
CA GLU A 72 -5.53 -0.30 8.98
C GLU A 72 -6.99 -0.77 9.04
N GLU A 73 -7.91 -0.07 8.37
CA GLU A 73 -9.35 -0.41 8.40
C GLU A 73 -9.68 -1.64 7.55
N TYR A 74 -8.99 -1.83 6.40
CA TYR A 74 -9.42 -2.80 5.38
C TYR A 74 -8.47 -4.00 5.17
N THR A 75 -7.29 -4.03 5.81
CA THR A 75 -6.29 -5.11 5.63
C THR A 75 -5.51 -5.39 6.92
N ASN A 76 -4.73 -6.47 6.94
CA ASN A 76 -3.75 -6.78 7.99
C ASN A 76 -2.30 -6.52 7.54
N LEU A 77 -2.10 -5.76 6.48
CA LEU A 77 -0.77 -5.42 5.96
C LEU A 77 0.01 -4.62 7.01
N LYS A 78 1.29 -4.95 7.22
CA LYS A 78 2.15 -4.13 8.07
C LYS A 78 2.38 -2.77 7.40
N ILE A 79 2.26 -1.69 8.15
CA ILE A 79 2.45 -0.34 7.62
C ILE A 79 3.90 0.10 7.83
N LYS A 80 4.49 0.65 6.77
CA LYS A 80 5.78 1.32 6.80
C LYS A 80 5.58 2.74 6.28
N ILE A 81 6.15 3.72 6.98
CA ILE A 81 6.06 5.11 6.55
C ILE A 81 7.21 5.43 5.60
N SER A 82 6.87 5.98 4.43
CA SER A 82 7.80 6.39 3.39
C SER A 82 8.58 7.64 3.81
N THR A 83 9.89 7.67 3.57
CA THR A 83 10.73 8.84 3.87
C THR A 83 10.39 10.07 3.03
N ILE A 84 9.66 9.89 1.91
CA ILE A 84 9.16 10.99 1.06
C ILE A 84 8.23 11.93 1.84
N GLN A 85 7.57 11.45 2.91
CA GLN A 85 6.74 12.30 3.76
C GLN A 85 7.55 13.40 4.47
N GLY A 86 8.89 13.26 4.56
CA GLY A 86 9.75 14.29 5.12
C GLY A 86 9.56 14.52 6.62
N ILE A 87 9.06 13.51 7.35
CA ILE A 87 8.98 13.55 8.82
C ILE A 87 10.39 13.72 9.39
N ASN A 88 10.67 14.94 9.85
CA ASN A 88 11.96 15.32 10.43
C ASN A 88 11.82 15.91 11.84
N ARG A 89 10.63 15.81 12.44
CA ARG A 89 10.32 16.33 13.77
C ARG A 89 9.57 15.27 14.59
N PRO A 90 9.89 15.08 15.88
CA PRO A 90 9.16 14.14 16.74
C PRO A 90 7.66 14.42 16.83
N SER A 91 7.23 15.69 16.71
CA SER A 91 5.82 16.06 16.72
C SER A 91 5.03 15.48 15.55
N ALA A 92 5.68 15.19 14.42
CA ALA A 92 5.05 14.60 13.24
C ALA A 92 4.99 13.06 13.29
N ILE A 93 5.57 12.43 14.32
CA ILE A 93 5.49 10.98 14.57
C ILE A 93 4.19 10.64 15.34
N LYS A 94 3.57 11.63 15.98
CA LYS A 94 2.26 11.47 16.62
C LYS A 94 1.16 11.45 15.54
N PHE A 95 0.75 10.23 15.19
CA PHE A 95 -0.62 9.94 14.80
C PHE A 95 -1.49 9.95 16.05
#